data_AF-X0T311-F1
#
_entry.id   AF-X0T311-F1
#
_cell.length_a   1.000
_cell.length_b   1.000
_cell.length_c   1.000
_cell.angle_alpha   90.00
_cell.angle_beta   90.00
_cell.angle_gamma   90.00
#
_symmetry.space_group_name_H-M   'P 1'
#
loop_
_entity.id
_entity.type
_entity.pdbx_description
1 polymer ?
#
loop_
_entity_poly.entity_id
_entity_poly.type
_entity_poly.pdbx_seq_one_letter_code
_entity_poly.pdbx_strand_id
1 'polypeptide(L)'
;MRRVLDCGVHGVVVLGSAGEFQALADEQKRRAIEIVVSEVAGQVPVIAGTGEPGTKRALETTRMAAKLGVDAAMVVPPYYNPLNQAGVLKHYHTLATETELPIILHNIPGCTKVTPDIDVVEELAGEEGI
;
A
#
# COMPACT_ATOMS: atom_id res chain seq x y z
N MET A 1 -8.28 17.65 3.70
CA MET A 1 -8.46 16.67 4.80
C MET A 1 -9.62 17.03 5.73
N ARG A 2 -9.68 18.24 6.31
CA ARG A 2 -10.78 18.69 7.19
C ARG A 2 -12.19 18.26 6.76
N ARG A 3 -12.59 18.59 5.52
CA ARG A 3 -13.91 18.19 4.98
C ARG A 3 -14.18 16.68 5.05
N VAL A 4 -13.18 15.85 4.78
CA VAL A 4 -13.30 14.39 4.80
C VAL A 4 -13.43 13.91 6.25
N LEU A 5 -12.65 14.46 7.17
CA LEU A 5 -12.73 14.16 8.60
C LEU A 5 -14.07 14.58 9.22
N ASP A 6 -14.56 15.78 8.88
CA ASP A 6 -15.85 16.30 9.35
C ASP A 6 -17.05 15.44 8.91
N CYS A 7 -16.89 14.66 7.83
CA CYS A 7 -17.89 13.68 7.38
C CYS A 7 -17.92 12.39 8.22
N GLY A 8 -17.01 12.23 9.20
CA GLY A 8 -16.95 11.06 10.06
C GLY A 8 -16.41 9.80 9.36
N VAL A 9 -15.42 9.94 8.47
CA VAL A 9 -14.74 8.77 7.90
C VAL A 9 -13.98 7.99 8.99
N HIS A 10 -13.76 6.69 8.76
CA HIS A 10 -13.05 5.81 9.70
C HIS A 10 -11.56 5.64 9.40
N GLY A 11 -11.07 6.24 8.31
CA GLY A 11 -9.69 6.13 7.85
C GLY A 11 -9.49 6.87 6.54
N VAL A 12 -8.24 7.14 6.19
CA VAL A 12 -7.86 7.82 4.96
C VAL A 12 -6.84 6.98 4.21
N VAL A 13 -7.11 6.71 2.94
CA VAL A 13 -6.12 6.12 2.03
C VAL A 13 -5.50 7.22 1.18
N VAL A 14 -4.19 7.43 1.32
CA VAL A 14 -3.40 8.32 0.46
C VAL A 14 -2.68 7.49 -0.60
N LEU A 15 -2.44 8.04 -1.79
CA LEU A 15 -1.75 7.35 -2.89
C LEU A 15 -2.39 6.01 -3.33
N GLY A 16 -3.71 5.86 -3.20
CA GLY A 16 -4.44 4.83 -3.95
C GLY A 16 -4.49 5.15 -5.45
N SER A 17 -5.16 4.32 -6.26
CA SER A 17 -5.35 4.60 -7.70
C SER A 17 -5.99 5.97 -7.96
N ALA A 18 -6.97 6.36 -7.13
CA ALA A 18 -7.61 7.69 -7.18
C ALA A 18 -6.68 8.83 -6.70
N GLY A 19 -5.61 8.51 -5.98
CA GLY A 19 -4.54 9.44 -5.63
C GLY A 19 -3.40 9.46 -6.63
N GLU A 20 -3.55 8.79 -7.79
CA GLU A 20 -2.67 8.85 -8.95
C GLU A 20 -1.20 8.50 -8.65
N PHE A 21 -0.95 7.58 -7.72
CA PHE A 21 0.40 7.25 -7.25
C PHE A 21 1.39 6.93 -8.38
N GLN A 22 0.93 6.31 -9.46
CA GLN A 22 1.72 5.94 -10.63
C GLN A 22 2.24 7.13 -11.45
N ALA A 23 1.60 8.30 -11.34
CA ALA A 23 1.97 9.52 -12.06
C ALA A 23 2.91 10.42 -11.26
N LEU A 24 3.14 10.11 -9.98
CA LEU A 24 3.91 10.94 -9.06
C LEU A 24 5.36 10.46 -8.95
N ALA A 25 6.29 11.42 -8.93
CA ALA A 25 7.66 11.18 -8.53
C ALA A 25 7.74 10.85 -7.03
N ASP A 26 8.82 10.18 -6.59
CA ASP A 26 8.96 9.73 -5.20
C ASP A 26 8.91 10.88 -4.18
N GLU A 27 9.46 12.06 -4.53
CA GLU A 27 9.35 13.26 -3.69
C GLU A 27 7.90 13.76 -3.57
N GLN A 28 7.11 13.67 -4.65
CA GLN A 28 5.70 14.06 -4.62
C GLN A 28 4.87 13.07 -3.80
N LYS A 29 5.17 11.77 -3.89
CA LYS A 29 4.56 10.73 -3.05
C LYS A 29 4.84 10.98 -1.58
N ARG A 30 6.12 11.20 -1.24
CA ARG A 30 6.56 11.54 0.12
C ARG A 30 5.81 12.76 0.64
N ARG A 31 5.78 13.84 -0.14
CA ARG A 31 5.11 15.09 0.23
C ARG A 31 3.61 14.90 0.45
N ALA A 32 2.95 14.09 -0.39
CA ALA A 32 1.52 13.80 -0.24
C ALA A 32 1.23 13.05 1.07
N ILE A 33 2.04 12.04 1.41
CA ILE A 33 1.91 11.30 2.68
C ILE A 33 2.15 12.23 3.86
N GLU A 34 3.24 13.02 3.86
CA GLU A 34 3.55 13.97 4.93
C GLU A 34 2.39 14.93 5.21
N ILE A 35 1.78 15.50 4.16
CA ILE A 35 0.64 16.41 4.29
C ILE A 35 -0.56 15.67 4.90
N VAL A 36 -0.90 14.47 4.41
CA VAL A 36 -2.07 13.74 4.90
C VAL A 36 -1.88 13.32 6.35
N VAL A 37 -0.73 12.75 6.73
CA VAL A 37 -0.44 12.36 8.12
C VAL A 37 -0.51 13.58 9.04
N SER A 38 0.11 14.69 8.64
CA SER A 38 0.10 15.94 9.44
C SER A 38 -1.31 16.51 9.62
N GLU A 39 -2.16 16.45 8.59
CA GLU A 39 -3.52 17.00 8.64
C GLU A 39 -4.51 16.07 9.35
N VAL A 40 -4.30 14.76 9.27
CA VAL A 40 -5.10 13.77 10.02
C VAL A 40 -4.76 13.82 11.50
N ALA A 41 -3.48 14.03 11.84
CA ALA A 41 -3.01 14.23 13.21
C ALA A 41 -3.51 13.14 14.19
N GLY A 42 -3.52 11.89 13.75
CA GLY A 42 -3.91 10.72 14.56
C GLY A 42 -5.41 10.59 14.85
N GLN A 43 -6.29 11.39 14.22
CA GLN A 43 -7.74 11.28 14.44
C GLN A 43 -8.33 9.97 13.90
N VAL A 44 -7.81 9.49 12.77
CA VAL A 44 -8.19 8.22 12.13
C VAL A 44 -6.94 7.57 11.52
N PRO A 45 -6.93 6.25 11.27
CA PRO A 45 -5.82 5.60 10.60
C PRO A 45 -5.56 6.16 9.19
N VAL A 46 -4.29 6.28 8.85
CA VAL A 46 -3.79 6.66 7.53
C VAL A 46 -3.14 5.45 6.88
N ILE A 47 -3.64 5.06 5.71
CA ILE A 47 -3.12 3.97 4.90
C ILE A 47 -2.43 4.59 3.68
N ALA A 48 -1.17 4.23 3.42
CA ALA A 48 -0.48 4.66 2.20
C ALA A 48 -0.53 3.58 1.13
N GLY A 49 -0.89 3.97 -0.10
CA GLY A 49 -0.65 3.15 -1.28
C GLY A 49 0.84 3.13 -1.62
N THR A 50 1.46 1.96 -1.55
CA THR A 50 2.92 1.81 -1.76
C THR A 50 3.26 0.75 -2.82
N GLY A 51 2.25 0.31 -3.58
CA GLY A 51 2.46 -0.55 -4.73
C GLY A 51 3.33 0.11 -5.80
N GLU A 52 4.22 -0.66 -6.38
CA GLU A 52 5.19 -0.21 -7.39
C GLU A 52 5.36 -1.29 -8.47
N PRO A 53 6.00 -0.99 -9.63
CA PRO A 53 6.25 -1.96 -10.68
C PRO A 53 7.12 -3.17 -10.30
N GLY A 54 7.63 -3.26 -9.07
CA GLY A 54 8.43 -4.38 -8.58
C GLY A 54 8.64 -4.36 -7.06
N THR A 55 8.94 -5.53 -6.48
CA THR A 55 9.04 -5.75 -5.02
C THR A 55 10.02 -4.82 -4.33
N LYS A 56 11.24 -4.67 -4.87
CA LYS A 56 12.27 -3.81 -4.25
C LYS A 56 11.80 -2.36 -4.12
N ARG A 57 11.19 -1.81 -5.16
CA ARG A 57 10.66 -0.44 -5.14
C ARG A 57 9.47 -0.31 -4.21
N ALA A 58 8.56 -1.28 -4.22
CA ALA A 58 7.42 -1.31 -3.30
C ALA A 58 7.91 -1.29 -1.84
N LEU A 59 8.94 -2.09 -1.52
CA LEU A 59 9.55 -2.14 -0.21
C LEU A 59 10.21 -0.80 0.19
N GLU A 60 10.92 -0.14 -0.72
CA GLU A 60 11.50 1.18 -0.51
C GLU A 60 10.41 2.24 -0.24
N THR A 61 9.33 2.23 -1.02
CA THR A 61 8.17 3.12 -0.83
C THR A 61 7.44 2.83 0.49
N THR A 62 7.25 1.56 0.86
CA THR A 62 6.66 1.15 2.16
C THR A 62 7.51 1.61 3.34
N ARG A 63 8.83 1.41 3.29
CA ARG A 63 9.75 1.89 4.35
C ARG A 63 9.76 3.41 4.45
N MET A 64 9.64 4.12 3.33
CA MET A 64 9.49 5.58 3.34
C MET A 64 8.18 5.98 4.02
N ALA A 65 7.06 5.37 3.66
CA ALA A 65 5.76 5.64 4.26
C ALA A 65 5.76 5.33 5.77
N ALA A 66 6.39 4.24 6.20
CA ALA A 66 6.54 3.89 7.62
C ALA A 66 7.22 5.00 8.43
N LYS A 67 8.32 5.56 7.89
CA LYS A 67 9.04 6.69 8.53
C LYS A 67 8.21 7.97 8.63
N LEU A 68 7.17 8.10 7.82
CA LEU A 68 6.24 9.23 7.85
C LEU A 68 5.07 9.03 8.82
N GLY A 69 4.94 7.85 9.45
CA GLY A 69 3.94 7.59 10.49
C GLY A 69 2.57 7.20 9.96
N VAL A 70 2.50 6.47 8.85
CA VAL A 70 1.26 5.80 8.41
C VAL A 70 1.00 4.54 9.22
N ASP A 71 -0.24 4.10 9.29
CA ASP A 71 -0.67 2.96 10.10
C ASP A 71 -0.65 1.63 9.34
N ALA A 72 -0.75 1.66 8.00
CA ALA A 72 -0.66 0.49 7.14
C ALA A 72 -0.24 0.87 5.71
N ALA A 73 0.19 -0.13 4.95
CA ALA A 73 0.50 -0.01 3.53
C ALA A 73 -0.47 -0.82 2.69
N MET A 74 -1.12 -0.19 1.71
CA MET A 74 -1.96 -0.86 0.72
C MET A 74 -1.16 -1.11 -0.56
N VAL A 75 -1.02 -2.36 -0.98
CA VAL A 75 -0.05 -2.74 -2.01
C VAL A 75 -0.72 -3.56 -3.11
N VAL A 76 -0.65 -3.05 -4.35
CA VAL A 76 -0.97 -3.82 -5.56
C VAL A 76 0.17 -4.77 -5.92
N PRO A 77 -0.12 -5.94 -6.52
CA PRO A 77 0.94 -6.73 -7.13
C PRO A 77 1.60 -5.93 -8.28
N PRO A 78 2.90 -6.16 -8.55
CA PRO A 78 3.61 -5.56 -9.67
C PRO A 78 2.84 -5.67 -11.00
N TYR A 79 2.61 -4.53 -11.64
CA TYR A 79 1.67 -4.40 -12.75
C TYR A 79 2.31 -4.27 -14.14
N TYR A 80 3.58 -3.87 -14.21
CA TYR A 80 4.30 -3.79 -15.49
C TYR A 80 4.75 -5.17 -15.97
N ASN A 81 5.25 -5.99 -15.02
CA ASN A 81 5.64 -7.37 -15.22
C ASN A 81 4.75 -8.26 -14.33
N PRO A 82 3.62 -8.77 -14.85
CA PRO A 82 2.70 -9.59 -14.07
C PRO A 82 3.41 -10.80 -13.45
N LEU A 83 3.14 -11.03 -12.17
CA LEU A 83 3.70 -12.16 -11.43
C LEU A 83 2.85 -13.41 -11.64
N ASN A 84 3.48 -14.57 -11.50
CA ASN A 84 2.78 -15.82 -11.24
C ASN A 84 2.42 -15.92 -9.74
N GLN A 85 1.62 -16.91 -9.35
CA GLN A 85 1.14 -17.08 -7.97
C GLN A 85 2.27 -17.18 -6.93
N ALA A 86 3.31 -17.97 -7.21
CA ALA A 86 4.49 -18.05 -6.35
C ALA A 86 5.21 -16.69 -6.21
N GLY A 87 5.20 -15.88 -7.28
CA GLY A 87 5.73 -14.53 -7.26
C GLY A 87 4.88 -13.57 -6.43
N VAL A 88 3.55 -13.67 -6.52
CA VAL A 88 2.61 -12.90 -5.68
C VAL A 88 2.87 -13.19 -4.21
N LEU A 89 2.94 -14.47 -3.85
CA LEU A 89 3.21 -14.89 -2.47
C LEU A 89 4.54 -14.33 -1.98
N LYS A 90 5.62 -14.54 -2.75
CA LYS A 90 6.95 -14.00 -2.41
C LYS A 90 6.95 -12.48 -2.30
N HIS A 91 6.21 -11.77 -3.15
CA HIS A 91 6.12 -10.32 -3.13
C HIS A 91 5.55 -9.81 -1.80
N TYR A 92 4.40 -10.34 -1.40
CA TYR A 92 3.74 -9.93 -0.14
C TYR A 92 4.50 -10.41 1.10
N HIS A 93 5.00 -11.65 1.10
CA HIS A 93 5.87 -12.17 2.15
C HIS A 93 7.09 -11.27 2.40
N THR A 94 7.74 -10.81 1.33
CA THR A 94 8.88 -9.89 1.42
C THR A 94 8.47 -8.57 2.08
N LEU A 95 7.28 -8.04 1.77
CA LEU A 95 6.82 -6.78 2.34
C LEU A 95 6.44 -6.91 3.82
N ALA A 96 5.77 -8.01 4.19
CA ALA A 96 5.37 -8.29 5.56
C ALA A 96 6.57 -8.54 6.48
N THR A 97 7.59 -9.26 6.01
CA THR A 97 8.77 -9.60 6.81
C THR A 97 9.84 -8.51 6.86
N GLU A 98 9.92 -7.65 5.86
CA GLU A 98 10.96 -6.61 5.77
C GLU A 98 10.48 -5.19 6.14
N THR A 99 9.24 -5.07 6.63
CA THR A 99 8.65 -3.83 7.14
C THR A 99 7.84 -4.07 8.40
N GLU A 100 7.69 -3.05 9.24
CA GLU A 100 6.86 -3.12 10.46
C GLU A 100 5.41 -2.69 10.22
N LEU A 101 5.05 -2.32 8.98
CA LEU A 101 3.70 -1.88 8.65
C LEU A 101 2.83 -3.08 8.27
N PRO A 102 1.59 -3.17 8.78
CA PRO A 102 0.58 -4.06 8.24
C PRO A 102 0.39 -3.84 6.73
N ILE A 103 0.32 -4.93 5.97
CA ILE A 103 0.22 -4.94 4.52
C ILE A 103 -1.20 -5.33 4.09
N ILE A 104 -1.92 -4.40 3.47
CA ILE A 104 -3.24 -4.65 2.89
C ILE A 104 -3.07 -5.00 1.41
N LEU A 105 -3.47 -6.21 1.03
CA LEU A 105 -3.51 -6.63 -0.36
C LEU A 105 -4.53 -5.78 -1.15
N HIS A 106 -4.11 -5.21 -2.28
CA HIS A 106 -4.99 -4.49 -3.20
C HIS A 106 -5.17 -5.25 -4.52
N ASN A 107 -6.29 -5.97 -4.65
CA ASN A 107 -6.61 -6.75 -5.84
C ASN A 107 -7.40 -5.90 -6.87
N ILE A 108 -6.74 -5.51 -7.97
CA ILE A 108 -7.34 -4.74 -9.07
C ILE A 108 -6.84 -5.24 -10.44
N PRO A 109 -7.28 -6.42 -10.88
CA PRO A 109 -6.70 -7.10 -12.05
C PRO A 109 -6.86 -6.33 -13.36
N GLY A 110 -7.85 -5.44 -13.47
CA GLY A 110 -7.99 -4.54 -14.61
C GLY A 110 -6.78 -3.61 -14.82
N CYS A 111 -6.03 -3.32 -13.76
CA CYS A 111 -4.81 -2.51 -13.83
C CYS A 111 -3.54 -3.37 -13.74
N THR A 112 -3.55 -4.45 -12.94
CA THR A 112 -2.34 -5.23 -12.63
C THR A 112 -2.14 -6.43 -13.54
N LYS A 113 -3.20 -6.94 -14.19
CA LYS A 113 -3.23 -8.22 -14.92
C LYS A 113 -2.86 -9.43 -14.06
N VAL A 114 -2.93 -9.27 -12.73
CA VAL A 114 -2.65 -10.31 -11.74
C VAL A 114 -3.88 -10.42 -10.85
N THR A 115 -4.39 -11.63 -10.72
CA THR A 115 -5.40 -11.98 -9.70
C THR A 115 -4.77 -13.04 -8.82
N PRO A 116 -4.51 -12.76 -7.53
CA PRO A 116 -4.12 -13.79 -6.58
C PRO A 116 -5.20 -14.87 -6.53
N ASP A 117 -4.79 -16.13 -6.61
CA ASP A 117 -5.70 -17.26 -6.41
C ASP A 117 -6.12 -17.33 -4.93
N ILE A 118 -7.26 -17.96 -4.64
CA ILE A 118 -7.82 -17.98 -3.28
C ILE A 118 -6.88 -18.68 -2.29
N ASP A 119 -6.21 -19.74 -2.70
CA ASP A 119 -5.20 -20.44 -1.90
C ASP A 119 -4.02 -19.54 -1.53
N VAL A 120 -3.57 -18.69 -2.47
CA VAL A 120 -2.54 -17.67 -2.19
C VAL A 120 -3.04 -16.64 -1.17
N VAL A 121 -4.30 -16.20 -1.29
CA VAL A 121 -4.89 -15.25 -0.33
C VAL A 121 -5.04 -15.88 1.05
N GLU A 122 -5.47 -17.13 1.14
CA GLU A 122 -5.58 -17.87 2.41
C GLU A 122 -4.21 -18.06 3.08
N GLU A 123 -3.17 -18.39 2.31
CA GLU A 123 -1.81 -18.52 2.84
C GLU A 123 -1.28 -17.17 3.37
N LEU A 124 -1.44 -16.09 2.58
CA LEU A 124 -1.01 -14.75 3.00
C LEU A 124 -1.79 -14.23 4.21
N ALA A 125 -3.09 -14.53 4.34
CA ALA A 125 -3.89 -14.15 5.50
C ALA A 125 -3.46 -14.84 6.81
N GLY A 126 -2.69 -15.93 6.73
CA GLY A 126 -2.08 -16.59 7.88
C GLY A 126 -0.71 -16.00 8.27
N GLU A 127 -0.18 -15.07 7.49
CA GLU A 127 1.14 -14.48 7.72
C GLU A 127 1.05 -13.28 8.67
N GLU A 128 1.99 -13.19 9.62
CA GLU A 128 2.07 -12.05 10.53
C GLU A 128 2.39 -10.76 9.74
N GLY A 129 1.55 -9.74 9.91
CA GLY A 129 1.71 -8.46 9.21
C GLY A 129 0.90 -8.32 7.91
N ILE A 130 0.06 -9.30 7.56
CA ILE A 130 -0.88 -9.24 6.42
C ILE A 130 -2.34 -9.28 6.92
#